data_AF-A0A6C0LXZ0-F1
#
_entry.id   AF-A0A6C0LXZ0-F1
#
_cell.length_a   1.000
_cell.length_b   1.000
_cell.length_c   1.000
_cell.angle_alpha   90.00
_cell.angle_beta   90.00
_cell.angle_gamma   90.00
#
_symmetry.space_group_name_H-M   'P 1'
#
loop_
_entity.id
_entity.type
_entity.pdbx_description
1 polymer ?
#
loop_
_entity_poly.entity_id
_entity_poly.type
_entity_poly.pdbx_seq_one_letter_code
_entity_poly.pdbx_strand_id
1 'polypeptide(L)'
;MSNLNKNREKISEALQAAKEITKLQKVYIHPNRKLSEKKKKFCRCVLHVAKNNPRWCNREKTWNKKTLDGKIKKDPRGKCYHPYATCAKSVGTTTGGKSCGYVFKNQGSIISKIPLEELIAYALLNYDLINKWASEKNLPDLGTILSKDNLDEFFLRGYLSDWYSKK
;
A
#
# COMPACT_ATOMS: atom_id res chain seq x y z
N MET A 1 46.70 17.55 23.44
CA MET A 1 45.78 16.92 22.46
C MET A 1 45.46 17.92 21.36
N SER A 2 45.71 17.60 20.09
CA SER A 2 45.64 18.56 18.98
C SER A 2 44.19 18.88 18.57
N ASN A 3 43.95 20.10 18.09
CA ASN A 3 42.65 20.56 17.58
C ASN A 3 42.08 19.67 16.45
N LEU A 4 42.96 18.95 15.73
CA LEU A 4 42.59 17.98 14.70
C LEU A 4 41.82 16.76 15.22
N ASN A 5 42.15 16.27 16.43
CA ASN A 5 41.44 15.12 17.00
C ASN A 5 40.03 15.48 17.49
N LYS A 6 39.86 16.66 18.10
CA LYS A 6 38.53 17.17 18.51
C LYS A 6 37.61 17.40 17.31
N ASN A 7 38.14 17.84 16.16
CA ASN A 7 37.35 18.01 14.95
C ASN A 7 36.95 16.67 14.30
N ARG A 8 37.80 15.64 14.37
CA ARG A 8 37.46 14.29 13.88
C ARG A 8 36.35 13.62 14.69
N GLU A 9 36.36 13.76 16.02
CA GLU A 9 35.31 13.21 16.88
C GLU A 9 33.95 13.87 16.60
N LYS A 10 33.91 15.21 16.50
CA LYS A 10 32.68 15.93 16.14
C LYS A 10 32.12 15.56 14.76
N ILE A 11 32.99 15.33 13.77
CA ILE A 11 32.56 14.89 12.43
C ILE A 11 32.02 13.44 12.47
N SER A 12 32.65 12.56 13.24
CA SER A 12 32.18 11.18 13.43
C SER A 12 30.82 11.13 14.12
N GLU A 13 30.62 11.91 15.18
CA GLU A 13 29.33 12.04 15.87
C GLU A 13 28.24 12.62 14.95
N ALA A 14 28.57 13.66 14.16
CA ALA A 14 27.65 14.22 13.19
C ALA A 14 27.28 13.24 12.06
N LEU A 15 28.22 12.40 11.61
CA LEU A 15 27.97 11.34 10.63
C LEU A 15 27.14 10.17 11.19
N GLN A 16 27.37 9.81 12.45
CA GLN A 16 26.58 8.80 13.16
C GLN A 16 25.16 9.31 13.39
N ALA A 17 25.00 10.56 13.82
CA ALA A 17 23.72 11.23 13.96
C ALA A 17 23.02 11.39 12.61
N ALA A 18 23.72 11.78 11.55
CA ALA A 18 23.16 11.86 10.21
C ALA A 18 22.74 10.48 9.68
N LYS A 19 23.49 9.40 9.98
CA LYS A 19 23.10 8.01 9.68
C LYS A 19 21.87 7.55 10.46
N GLU A 20 21.74 7.93 11.72
CA GLU A 20 20.57 7.65 12.56
C GLU A 20 19.34 8.47 12.09
N ILE A 21 19.53 9.74 11.73
CA ILE A 21 18.51 10.64 11.16
C ILE A 21 18.08 10.18 9.75
N THR A 22 18.99 9.65 8.94
CA THR A 22 18.67 9.08 7.62
C THR A 22 18.21 7.63 7.68
N LYS A 23 18.18 6.98 8.85
CA LYS A 23 17.64 5.62 9.04
C LYS A 23 16.11 5.58 9.03
N LEU A 24 15.49 6.54 8.36
CA LEU A 24 14.08 6.49 8.02
C LEU A 24 13.90 5.34 7.03
N GLN A 25 13.37 4.22 7.54
CA GLN A 25 13.13 3.04 6.72
C GLN A 25 11.93 3.33 5.82
N LYS A 26 12.20 3.80 4.60
CA LYS A 26 11.18 3.96 3.56
C LYS A 26 10.69 2.58 3.13
N VAL A 27 9.46 2.23 3.49
CA VAL A 27 8.93 0.88 3.28
C VAL A 27 7.48 0.90 2.80
N TYR A 28 7.12 -0.16 2.07
CA TYR A 28 5.73 -0.50 1.79
C TYR A 28 5.12 -1.31 2.93
N ILE A 29 5.93 -2.14 3.56
CA ILE A 29 5.52 -3.20 4.48
C ILE A 29 6.32 -3.01 5.77
N HIS A 30 5.63 -3.14 6.89
CA HIS A 30 6.23 -2.96 8.20
C HIS A 30 7.41 -3.93 8.39
N PRO A 31 8.59 -3.48 8.84
CA PRO A 31 9.79 -4.32 8.96
C PRO A 31 9.58 -5.56 9.83
N ASN A 32 8.83 -5.40 10.94
CA ASN A 32 8.49 -6.51 11.86
C ASN A 32 7.54 -7.55 11.27
N ARG A 33 7.01 -7.34 10.05
CA ARG A 33 6.13 -8.31 9.41
C ARG A 33 6.94 -9.52 8.97
N LYS A 34 6.65 -10.69 9.56
CA LYS A 34 7.26 -11.99 9.25
C LYS A 34 6.82 -12.52 7.87
N LEU A 35 7.20 -11.83 6.80
CA LEU A 35 7.04 -12.22 5.40
C LEU A 35 8.43 -12.33 4.74
N SER A 36 8.63 -13.36 3.93
CA SER A 36 9.83 -13.46 3.09
C SER A 36 9.86 -12.38 2.02
N GLU A 37 11.03 -12.08 1.46
CA GLU A 37 11.16 -11.05 0.42
C GLU A 37 10.31 -11.34 -0.83
N LYS A 38 10.16 -12.61 -1.23
CA LYS A 38 9.22 -12.98 -2.31
C LYS A 38 7.77 -12.61 -1.97
N LYS A 39 7.32 -12.83 -0.73
CA LYS A 39 5.97 -12.44 -0.29
C LYS A 39 5.82 -10.93 -0.19
N LYS A 40 6.85 -10.21 0.25
CA LYS A 40 6.86 -8.74 0.22
C LYS A 40 6.80 -8.21 -1.22
N LYS A 41 7.51 -8.83 -2.16
CA LYS A 41 7.45 -8.52 -3.60
C LYS A 41 6.05 -8.76 -4.17
N PHE A 42 5.39 -9.87 -3.78
CA PHE A 42 4.01 -10.13 -4.15
C PHE A 42 3.07 -9.00 -3.71
N CYS A 43 3.15 -8.56 -2.45
CA CYS A 43 2.34 -7.45 -1.93
C CYS A 43 2.55 -6.16 -2.74
N ARG A 44 3.81 -5.77 -2.99
CA ARG A 44 4.12 -4.59 -3.84
C ARG A 44 3.56 -4.73 -5.25
N CYS A 45 3.71 -5.92 -5.85
CA CYS A 45 3.17 -6.20 -7.17
C CYS A 45 1.64 -6.02 -7.22
N VAL A 46 0.91 -6.49 -6.21
CA VAL A 46 -0.56 -6.37 -6.18
C VAL A 46 -1.00 -4.92 -6.26
N LEU A 47 -0.39 -4.03 -5.47
CA LEU A 47 -0.68 -2.59 -5.54
C LEU A 47 -0.31 -2.00 -6.90
N HIS A 48 0.85 -2.39 -7.41
CA HIS A 48 1.34 -1.92 -8.71
C HIS A 48 0.42 -2.32 -9.87
N VAL A 49 -0.04 -3.57 -9.92
CA VAL A 49 -0.99 -4.01 -10.96
C VAL A 49 -2.34 -3.33 -10.77
N ALA A 50 -2.80 -3.19 -9.52
CA ALA A 50 -4.07 -2.54 -9.24
C ALA A 50 -4.08 -1.07 -9.67
N LYS A 51 -3.01 -0.28 -9.44
CA LYS A 51 -2.99 1.13 -9.89
C LYS A 51 -3.12 1.30 -11.41
N ASN A 52 -2.69 0.30 -12.18
CA ASN A 52 -2.76 0.32 -13.63
C ASN A 52 -4.12 -0.17 -14.16
N ASN A 53 -5.01 -0.65 -13.28
CA ASN A 53 -6.39 -0.93 -13.65
C ASN A 53 -7.23 0.36 -13.59
N PRO A 54 -8.23 0.49 -14.47
CA PRO A 54 -9.30 1.47 -14.28
C PRO A 54 -9.94 1.35 -12.89
N ARG A 55 -10.38 2.48 -12.31
CA ARG A 55 -10.95 2.51 -10.95
C ARG A 55 -12.11 1.52 -10.77
N TRP A 56 -12.98 1.41 -11.77
CA TRP A 56 -14.14 0.50 -11.76
C TRP A 56 -13.72 -0.97 -11.69
N CYS A 57 -12.61 -1.37 -12.34
CA CYS A 57 -12.12 -2.75 -12.26
C CYS A 57 -11.82 -3.13 -10.81
N ASN A 58 -11.12 -2.26 -10.07
CA ASN A 58 -10.72 -2.57 -8.72
C ASN A 58 -11.88 -2.53 -7.73
N ARG A 59 -12.75 -1.52 -7.87
CA ARG A 59 -13.94 -1.36 -7.05
C ARG A 59 -14.89 -2.55 -7.19
N GLU A 60 -15.22 -2.94 -8.42
CA GLU A 60 -16.22 -3.97 -8.71
C GLU A 60 -15.62 -5.40 -8.75
N LYS A 61 -14.29 -5.51 -8.68
CA LYS A 61 -13.54 -6.77 -8.78
C LYS A 61 -13.92 -7.60 -10.01
N THR A 62 -14.21 -6.93 -11.13
CA THR A 62 -14.65 -7.52 -12.41
C THR A 62 -13.53 -8.22 -13.18
N TRP A 63 -12.45 -8.62 -12.51
CA TRP A 63 -11.17 -8.94 -13.14
C TRP A 63 -11.12 -10.20 -13.99
N ASN A 64 -12.17 -11.03 -13.98
CA ASN A 64 -12.37 -12.20 -14.84
C ASN A 64 -13.78 -12.76 -14.56
N LYS A 65 -14.85 -11.96 -14.73
CA LYS A 65 -16.21 -12.47 -14.51
C LYS A 65 -16.44 -13.67 -15.43
N LYS A 66 -16.67 -14.86 -14.86
CA LYS A 66 -16.99 -16.04 -15.66
C LYS A 66 -18.47 -16.02 -16.04
N THR A 67 -18.77 -16.36 -17.28
CA THR A 67 -20.12 -16.70 -17.72
C THR A 67 -20.53 -18.07 -17.15
N LEU A 68 -21.81 -18.43 -17.26
CA LEU A 68 -22.33 -19.72 -16.81
C LEU A 68 -21.62 -20.91 -17.51
N ASP A 69 -21.17 -20.73 -18.75
CA ASP A 69 -20.36 -21.70 -19.52
C ASP A 69 -18.84 -21.63 -19.21
N GLY A 70 -18.43 -20.92 -18.15
CA GLY A 70 -17.05 -20.89 -17.66
C GLY A 70 -16.09 -19.98 -18.42
N LYS A 71 -16.54 -19.32 -19.50
CA LYS A 71 -15.72 -18.37 -20.28
C LYS A 71 -15.53 -17.06 -19.53
N ILE A 72 -14.40 -16.39 -19.77
CA ILE A 72 -14.17 -15.06 -19.20
C ILE A 72 -14.99 -14.05 -20.00
N LYS A 73 -15.99 -13.46 -19.37
CA LYS A 73 -16.75 -12.31 -19.87
C LYS A 73 -15.84 -11.08 -19.83
N LYS A 74 -15.52 -10.54 -21.01
CA LYS A 74 -14.87 -9.23 -21.11
C LYS A 74 -15.88 -8.16 -20.70
N ASP A 75 -15.44 -7.20 -19.89
CA ASP A 75 -16.25 -6.03 -19.58
C ASP A 75 -16.22 -5.08 -20.79
N PRO A 76 -17.37 -4.55 -21.25
CA PRO A 76 -17.42 -3.66 -22.41
C PRO A 76 -16.64 -2.35 -22.19
N ARG A 77 -16.39 -1.95 -20.94
CA ARG A 77 -15.62 -0.73 -20.60
C ARG A 77 -14.11 -0.88 -20.79
N GLY A 78 -13.62 -2.11 -20.99
CA GLY A 78 -12.22 -2.37 -21.30
C GLY A 78 -11.58 -3.50 -20.51
N LYS A 79 -10.25 -3.56 -20.58
CA LYS A 79 -9.45 -4.63 -20.02
C LYS A 79 -9.19 -4.41 -18.53
N CYS A 80 -9.48 -5.44 -17.73
CA CYS A 80 -9.05 -5.53 -16.34
C CYS A 80 -8.01 -6.63 -16.17
N TYR A 81 -7.07 -6.42 -15.24
CA TYR A 81 -6.15 -7.45 -14.77
C TYR A 81 -6.50 -7.86 -13.35
N HIS A 82 -6.45 -9.16 -13.04
CA HIS A 82 -6.64 -9.64 -11.68
C HIS A 82 -5.32 -9.47 -10.89
N PRO A 83 -5.18 -8.48 -9.98
CA PRO A 83 -3.87 -8.13 -9.43
C PRO A 83 -3.22 -9.29 -8.69
N TYR A 84 -4.00 -10.02 -7.88
CA TYR A 84 -3.50 -11.19 -7.15
C TYR A 84 -3.06 -12.33 -8.06
N ALA A 85 -3.84 -12.71 -9.08
CA ALA A 85 -3.50 -13.80 -9.98
C ALA A 85 -2.29 -13.44 -10.87
N THR A 86 -2.25 -12.21 -11.40
CA THR A 86 -1.11 -11.69 -12.16
C THR A 86 0.17 -11.76 -11.32
N CYS A 87 0.12 -11.31 -10.07
CA CYS A 87 1.28 -11.30 -9.19
C CYS A 87 1.65 -12.68 -8.66
N ALA A 88 0.69 -13.57 -8.44
CA ALA A 88 0.97 -14.96 -8.06
C ALA A 88 1.75 -15.66 -9.18
N LYS A 89 1.33 -15.46 -10.44
CA LYS A 89 2.02 -15.99 -11.63
C LYS A 89 3.41 -15.36 -11.80
N SER A 90 3.52 -14.04 -11.68
CA SER A 90 4.78 -13.32 -11.91
C SER A 90 5.83 -13.55 -10.81
N VAL A 91 5.42 -13.60 -9.54
CA VAL A 91 6.33 -13.74 -8.39
C VAL A 91 6.53 -15.21 -7.98
N GLY A 92 5.61 -16.10 -8.38
CA GLY A 92 5.65 -17.54 -8.05
C GLY A 92 5.24 -17.83 -6.61
N THR A 93 4.51 -16.93 -5.95
CA THR A 93 4.02 -17.13 -4.58
C THR A 93 2.82 -16.23 -4.25
N THR A 94 2.14 -16.51 -3.14
CA THR A 94 1.17 -15.61 -2.51
C THR A 94 1.55 -15.40 -1.04
N THR A 95 0.83 -14.55 -0.31
CA THR A 95 1.07 -14.41 1.13
C THR A 95 0.67 -15.65 1.94
N GLY A 96 -0.18 -16.53 1.38
CA GLY A 96 -0.76 -17.69 2.07
C GLY A 96 -1.69 -17.27 3.21
N GLY A 97 -2.64 -16.39 2.93
CA GLY A 97 -3.61 -15.86 3.91
C GLY A 97 -3.07 -14.80 4.87
N LYS A 98 -1.73 -14.68 5.01
CA LYS A 98 -1.14 -13.64 5.86
C LYS A 98 -1.37 -12.24 5.27
N SER A 99 -1.76 -11.29 6.11
CA SER A 99 -1.78 -9.87 5.77
C SER A 99 -0.40 -9.37 5.31
N CYS A 100 -0.37 -8.43 4.35
CA CYS A 100 0.85 -7.80 3.85
C CYS A 100 1.54 -6.90 4.89
N GLY A 101 0.82 -6.42 5.92
CA GLY A 101 1.36 -5.48 6.89
C GLY A 101 1.76 -4.13 6.26
N TYR A 102 0.92 -3.59 5.38
CA TYR A 102 1.22 -2.31 4.71
C TYR A 102 1.38 -1.16 5.70
N VAL A 103 2.29 -0.24 5.38
CA VAL A 103 2.51 1.00 6.13
C VAL A 103 1.93 2.15 5.30
N PHE A 104 0.73 2.63 5.68
CA PHE A 104 0.02 3.68 4.94
C PHE A 104 0.46 5.10 5.35
N LYS A 105 0.74 5.31 6.64
CA LYS A 105 1.24 6.58 7.19
C LYS A 105 2.60 6.39 7.85
N ASN A 106 3.34 7.47 8.04
CA ASN A 106 4.60 7.43 8.78
C ASN A 106 4.36 7.02 10.24
N GLN A 107 5.24 6.21 10.80
CA GLN A 107 5.11 5.64 12.15
C GLN A 107 6.49 5.63 12.83
N GLY A 108 6.74 6.60 13.72
CA GLY A 108 8.06 6.78 14.33
C GLY A 108 9.14 6.97 13.27
N SER A 109 10.15 6.10 13.25
CA SER A 109 11.23 6.09 12.25
C SER A 109 10.88 5.39 10.93
N ILE A 110 9.64 4.93 10.76
CA ILE A 110 9.17 4.27 9.53
C ILE A 110 8.49 5.28 8.63
N ILE A 111 8.96 5.42 7.39
CA ILE A 111 8.34 6.26 6.37
C ILE A 111 7.59 5.39 5.36
N SER A 112 6.33 5.72 5.12
CA SER A 112 5.57 5.07 4.06
C SER A 112 6.14 5.46 2.70
N LYS A 113 6.37 4.45 1.85
CA LYS A 113 6.79 4.65 0.45
C LYS A 113 5.69 4.28 -0.55
N ILE A 114 4.46 4.03 -0.10
CA ILE A 114 3.35 3.69 -1.00
C ILE A 114 2.92 4.98 -1.72
N PRO A 115 3.02 5.07 -3.07
CA PRO A 115 2.55 6.22 -3.83
C PRO A 115 1.04 6.42 -3.72
N LEU A 116 0.58 7.65 -3.93
CA LEU A 116 -0.84 8.01 -3.83
C LEU A 116 -1.73 7.12 -4.71
N GLU A 117 -1.34 6.84 -5.95
CA GLU A 117 -2.13 6.02 -6.88
C GLU A 117 -2.26 4.58 -6.38
N GLU A 118 -1.25 4.07 -5.68
CA GLU A 118 -1.26 2.75 -5.07
C GLU A 118 -2.09 2.72 -3.77
N LEU A 119 -2.16 3.85 -3.03
CA LEU A 119 -3.12 4.03 -1.93
C LEU A 119 -4.56 4.01 -2.44
N ILE A 120 -4.84 4.78 -3.49
CA ILE A 120 -6.16 4.82 -4.14
C ILE A 120 -6.53 3.43 -4.65
N ALA A 121 -5.61 2.75 -5.33
CA ALA A 121 -5.83 1.39 -5.81
C ALA A 121 -6.12 0.43 -4.65
N TYR A 122 -5.38 0.53 -3.55
CA TYR A 122 -5.64 -0.25 -2.35
C TYR A 122 -7.01 0.02 -1.73
N ALA A 123 -7.41 1.28 -1.64
CA ALA A 123 -8.73 1.68 -1.17
C ALA A 123 -9.83 1.06 -2.03
N LEU A 124 -9.70 1.13 -3.36
CA LEU A 124 -10.66 0.56 -4.31
C LEU A 124 -10.70 -0.97 -4.24
N LEU A 125 -9.57 -1.65 -4.05
CA LEU A 125 -9.53 -3.11 -3.86
C LEU A 125 -10.35 -3.57 -2.65
N ASN A 126 -10.49 -2.71 -1.65
CA ASN A 126 -11.16 -2.99 -0.39
C ASN A 126 -12.42 -2.12 -0.21
N TYR A 127 -12.97 -1.57 -1.29
CA TYR A 127 -14.01 -0.54 -1.28
C TYR A 127 -15.17 -0.88 -0.34
N ASP A 128 -15.81 -2.03 -0.52
CA ASP A 128 -16.98 -2.44 0.28
C ASP A 128 -16.65 -2.63 1.76
N LEU A 129 -15.49 -3.22 2.06
CA LEU A 129 -15.05 -3.47 3.44
C LEU A 129 -14.71 -2.18 4.17
N ILE A 130 -14.09 -1.23 3.48
CA ILE A 130 -13.77 0.07 4.03
C ILE A 130 -15.06 0.88 4.24
N ASN A 131 -15.98 0.90 3.27
CA ASN A 131 -17.23 1.65 3.42
C ASN A 131 -18.14 1.09 4.51
N LYS A 132 -18.17 -0.25 4.68
CA LYS A 132 -18.86 -0.87 5.81
C LYS A 132 -18.30 -0.36 7.14
N TRP A 133 -16.97 -0.42 7.31
CA TRP A 133 -16.31 0.12 8.50
C TRP A 133 -16.55 1.62 8.69
N ALA A 134 -16.50 2.42 7.62
CA ALA A 134 -16.73 3.85 7.67
C ALA A 134 -18.14 4.17 8.18
N SER A 135 -19.15 3.46 7.67
CA SER A 135 -20.53 3.57 8.13
C SER A 135 -20.67 3.24 9.62
N GLU A 136 -20.03 2.17 10.09
CA GLU A 136 -20.04 1.77 11.52
C GLU A 136 -19.36 2.82 12.43
N LYS A 137 -18.52 3.68 11.86
CA LYS A 137 -17.79 4.73 12.58
C LYS A 137 -18.32 6.14 12.32
N ASN A 138 -19.43 6.29 11.60
CA ASN A 138 -19.95 7.59 11.16
C ASN A 138 -18.89 8.46 10.44
N LEU A 139 -18.06 7.82 9.61
CA LEU A 139 -17.04 8.48 8.81
C LEU A 139 -17.49 8.63 7.35
N PRO A 140 -16.92 9.57 6.57
CA PRO A 140 -17.18 9.69 5.15
C PRO A 140 -16.86 8.39 4.41
N ASP A 141 -17.67 8.03 3.41
CA ASP A 141 -17.41 6.89 2.54
C ASP A 141 -16.25 7.19 1.56
N LEU A 142 -15.63 6.14 1.02
CA LEU A 142 -14.52 6.24 0.08
C LEU A 142 -14.90 6.95 -1.22
N GLY A 143 -16.14 6.84 -1.69
CA GLY A 143 -16.59 7.56 -2.88
C GLY A 143 -16.45 9.06 -2.68
N THR A 144 -16.99 9.55 -1.56
CA THR A 144 -16.88 10.97 -1.13
C THR A 144 -15.42 11.41 -0.92
N ILE A 145 -14.57 10.56 -0.37
CA ILE A 145 -13.14 10.89 -0.17
C ILE A 145 -12.42 10.99 -1.52
N LEU A 146 -12.64 10.04 -2.42
CA LEU A 146 -11.92 9.91 -3.70
C LEU A 146 -12.48 10.80 -4.82
N SER A 147 -13.64 11.42 -4.64
CA SER A 147 -14.26 12.36 -5.60
C SER A 147 -13.83 13.81 -5.42
N LYS A 148 -13.06 14.14 -4.37
CA LYS A 148 -12.57 15.50 -4.15
C LYS A 148 -11.54 15.88 -5.21
N ASP A 149 -11.72 17.04 -5.83
CA ASP A 149 -10.79 17.59 -6.84
C ASP A 149 -9.36 17.72 -6.32
N ASN A 150 -9.22 17.95 -5.00
CA ASN A 150 -7.95 17.95 -4.27
C ASN A 150 -7.98 16.86 -3.19
N LEU A 151 -7.76 15.61 -3.60
CA LEU A 151 -7.62 14.49 -2.67
C LEU A 151 -6.48 14.77 -1.68
N ASP A 152 -6.84 14.94 -0.40
CA ASP A 152 -5.88 15.07 0.68
C ASP A 152 -5.20 13.71 0.94
N GLU A 153 -3.96 13.58 0.45
CA GLU A 153 -3.15 12.38 0.64
C GLU A 153 -2.90 12.08 2.12
N PHE A 154 -2.67 13.10 2.95
CA PHE A 154 -2.42 12.91 4.38
C PHE A 154 -3.65 12.31 5.06
N PHE A 155 -4.82 12.86 4.74
CA PHE A 155 -6.10 12.30 5.20
C PHE A 155 -6.28 10.85 4.74
N LEU A 156 -6.07 10.55 3.45
CA LEU A 156 -6.23 9.19 2.92
C LEU A 156 -5.28 8.18 3.60
N ARG A 157 -4.02 8.57 3.84
CA ARG A 157 -3.04 7.74 4.56
C ARG A 157 -3.49 7.46 6.00
N GLY A 158 -3.98 8.48 6.70
CA GLY A 158 -4.56 8.36 8.03
C GLY A 158 -5.73 7.39 8.05
N TYR A 159 -6.70 7.63 7.17
CA TYR A 159 -7.93 6.86 7.03
C TYR A 159 -7.67 5.37 6.73
N LEU A 160 -6.80 5.08 5.75
CA LEU A 160 -6.43 3.70 5.43
C LEU A 160 -5.64 3.03 6.56
N SER A 161 -4.75 3.76 7.24
CA SER A 161 -4.02 3.23 8.38
C SER A 161 -4.96 2.83 9.52
N ASP A 162 -5.97 3.64 9.80
CA ASP A 162 -6.87 3.42 10.92
C ASP A 162 -7.79 2.24 10.63
N TRP A 163 -8.37 2.16 9.43
CA TRP A 163 -9.11 0.99 8.98
C TRP A 163 -8.27 -0.29 9.04
N TYR A 164 -7.05 -0.25 8.50
CA TYR A 164 -6.18 -1.42 8.41
C TYR A 164 -5.74 -1.97 9.77
N SER A 165 -5.67 -1.12 10.80
CA SER A 165 -5.34 -1.52 12.17
C SER A 165 -6.46 -2.28 12.89
N LYS A 166 -7.69 -2.22 12.38
CA LYS A 166 -8.88 -2.84 12.97
C LYS A 166 -9.29 -4.15 12.30
N LYS A 167 -8.59 -4.54 11.23
CA LYS A 167 -8.83 -5.75 10.45
C LYS A 167 -8.03 -6.94 10.97
#